data_AF-A0A7J5XDV6-F1
#
_entry.id   AF-A0A7J5XDV6-F1
#
_cell.length_a   1.000
_cell.length_b   1.000
_cell.length_c   1.000
_cell.angle_alpha   90.00
_cell.angle_beta   90.00
_cell.angle_gamma   90.00
#
_symmetry.space_group_name_H-M   'P 1'
#
loop_
_entity.id
_entity.type
_entity.pdbx_description
1 polymer ?
#
loop_
_entity_poly.entity_id
_entity_poly.type
_entity_poly.pdbx_seq_one_letter_code
_entity_poly.pdbx_strand_id
1 'polypeptide(L)'
;MRWALRTFELPDCQADEQALCQQFDQPDQNRKWREGIIKSSFNYLLLDPRVTMNLPFRSRTMTPQECFQTFVHAIFYVGKGKRSRPYSHLYEALEYFKGDKTSKKLCTKVQHILQVWKAEQGVVSLHCFQNVIPVEAFTREACMVEAIGEYKEG
;
A
#
# COMPACT_ATOMS: atom_id res chain seq x y z
N MET A 1 -14.50 1.43 5.39
CA MET A 1 -13.52 0.58 6.11
C MET A 1 -13.82 0.39 7.61
N ARG A 2 -14.20 1.45 8.36
CA ARG A 2 -14.42 1.35 9.83
C ARG A 2 -15.44 0.29 10.26
N TRP A 3 -16.57 0.17 9.56
CA TRP A 3 -17.57 -0.87 9.81
C TRP A 3 -16.98 -2.28 9.63
N ALA A 4 -16.42 -2.54 8.45
CA ALA A 4 -15.77 -3.80 8.10
C ALA A 4 -14.67 -4.23 9.08
N LEU A 5 -13.88 -3.30 9.63
CA LEU A 5 -12.89 -3.65 10.65
C LEU A 5 -13.53 -4.10 11.98
N ARG A 6 -14.69 -3.55 12.34
CA ARG A 6 -15.39 -3.87 13.60
C ARG A 6 -16.24 -5.13 13.51
N THR A 7 -16.88 -5.37 12.38
CA THR A 7 -17.85 -6.47 12.21
C THR A 7 -17.31 -7.63 11.38
N PHE A 8 -16.20 -7.42 10.66
CA PHE A 8 -15.71 -8.33 9.63
C PHE A 8 -16.73 -8.60 8.50
N GLU A 9 -17.72 -7.73 8.36
CA GLU A 9 -18.64 -7.74 7.22
C GLU A 9 -18.03 -6.90 6.09
N LEU A 10 -17.49 -7.59 5.09
CA LEU A 10 -16.96 -6.95 3.89
C LEU A 10 -18.11 -6.69 2.92
N PRO A 11 -18.21 -5.48 2.33
CA PRO A 11 -19.18 -5.24 1.26
C PRO A 11 -18.83 -6.12 0.05
N ASP A 12 -19.86 -6.59 -0.65
CA ASP A 12 -19.66 -7.18 -1.97
C ASP A 12 -19.24 -6.07 -2.94
N CYS A 13 -17.93 -6.03 -3.25
CA CYS A 13 -17.34 -5.07 -4.15
C CYS A 13 -17.02 -5.66 -5.53
N GLN A 14 -17.52 -6.86 -5.85
CA GLN A 14 -17.15 -7.53 -7.10
C GLN A 14 -17.62 -6.74 -8.33
N ALA A 15 -18.85 -6.22 -8.32
CA ALA A 15 -19.39 -5.42 -9.41
C ALA A 15 -18.62 -4.10 -9.61
N ASP A 16 -18.29 -3.41 -8.51
CA ASP A 16 -17.53 -2.16 -8.54
C ASP A 16 -16.09 -2.39 -9.04
N GLU A 17 -15.43 -3.46 -8.58
CA GLU A 17 -14.11 -3.86 -9.04
C GLU A 17 -14.13 -4.18 -10.55
N GLN A 18 -15.14 -4.91 -11.01
CA GLN A 18 -15.29 -5.22 -12.43
C GLN A 18 -15.53 -3.96 -13.28
N ALA A 19 -16.40 -3.05 -12.82
CA ALA A 19 -16.65 -1.78 -13.50
C ALA A 19 -15.39 -0.92 -13.60
N LEU A 20 -14.58 -0.86 -12.54
CA LEU A 20 -13.28 -0.18 -12.53
C LEU A 20 -12.33 -0.78 -13.56
N CYS A 21 -12.17 -2.11 -13.57
CA CYS A 21 -11.28 -2.79 -14.51
C CYS A 21 -11.70 -2.55 -15.96
N GLN A 22 -12.99 -2.67 -16.26
CA GLN A 22 -13.54 -2.48 -17.61
C GLN A 22 -13.28 -1.07 -18.15
N GLN A 23 -13.27 -0.05 -17.29
CA GLN A 23 -12.98 1.33 -17.69
C GLN A 23 -11.57 1.51 -18.27
N PHE A 24 -10.62 0.66 -17.86
CA PHE A 24 -9.20 0.78 -18.23
C PHE A 24 -8.68 -0.39 -19.07
N ASP A 25 -9.48 -1.42 -19.29
CA ASP A 25 -9.09 -2.60 -20.06
C ASP A 25 -8.88 -2.30 -21.55
N GLN A 26 -9.73 -1.44 -22.11
CA GLN A 26 -9.61 -0.93 -23.48
C GLN A 26 -9.54 0.60 -23.45
N PRO A 27 -8.37 1.19 -23.12
CA PRO A 27 -8.25 2.63 -23.03
C PRO A 27 -8.39 3.25 -24.42
N ASP A 28 -9.33 4.20 -24.56
CA ASP A 28 -9.53 4.95 -25.79
C ASP A 28 -8.22 5.62 -26.22
N GLN A 29 -7.70 5.23 -27.39
CA GLN A 29 -6.41 5.72 -27.91
C GLN A 29 -6.47 7.19 -28.32
N ASN A 30 -7.67 7.73 -28.58
CA ASN A 30 -7.87 9.13 -28.94
C ASN A 30 -7.93 10.04 -27.69
N ARG A 31 -8.11 9.46 -26.50
CA ARG A 31 -8.09 10.18 -25.23
C ARG A 31 -6.66 10.36 -24.73
N LYS A 32 -6.36 11.53 -24.16
CA LYS A 32 -5.10 11.76 -23.46
C LYS A 32 -5.12 11.12 -22.08
N TRP A 33 -4.34 10.05 -21.90
CA TRP A 33 -4.16 9.37 -20.61
C TRP A 33 -2.93 9.88 -19.88
N ARG A 34 -3.09 10.25 -18.60
CA ARG A 34 -1.97 10.68 -17.75
C ARG A 34 -0.94 9.55 -17.64
N GLU A 35 0.31 9.86 -17.99
CA GLU A 35 1.43 8.90 -18.05
C GLU A 35 1.27 7.75 -19.09
N GLY A 36 0.29 7.87 -20.00
CA GLY A 36 0.08 6.95 -21.12
C GLY A 36 -0.76 5.72 -20.77
N ILE A 37 -0.78 4.77 -21.70
CA ILE A 37 -1.61 3.55 -21.66
C ILE A 37 -0.79 2.25 -21.51
N ILE A 38 0.53 2.37 -21.33
CA ILE A 38 1.40 1.19 -21.18
C ILE A 38 1.14 0.54 -19.82
N LYS A 39 0.67 -0.72 -19.84
CA LYS A 39 0.45 -1.59 -18.67
C LYS A 39 1.78 -1.94 -17.97
N SER A 40 2.31 -0.96 -17.24
CA SER A 40 3.63 -1.02 -16.57
C SER A 40 3.61 -0.49 -15.14
N SER A 41 2.41 -0.25 -14.61
CA SER A 41 2.19 0.21 -13.25
C SER A 41 1.61 -0.91 -12.39
N PHE A 42 1.70 -0.72 -11.09
CA PHE A 42 1.13 -1.58 -10.06
C PHE A 42 0.91 -0.75 -8.80
N ASN A 43 0.20 -1.30 -7.83
CA ASN A 43 0.13 -0.73 -6.49
C ASN A 43 1.01 -1.51 -5.52
N TYR A 44 1.49 -0.85 -4.48
CA TYR A 44 2.23 -1.51 -3.42
C TYR A 44 1.90 -0.92 -2.07
N LEU A 45 2.05 -1.76 -1.05
CA LEU A 45 1.84 -1.44 0.34
C LEU A 45 3.17 -1.63 1.07
N LEU A 46 3.50 -0.73 1.98
CA LEU A 46 4.55 -0.98 2.97
C LEU A 46 3.91 -1.33 4.30
N LEU A 47 4.30 -2.49 4.83
CA LEU A 47 3.77 -3.03 6.08
C LEU A 47 4.84 -3.04 7.17
N ASP A 48 4.41 -2.76 8.40
CA ASP A 48 5.23 -2.81 9.59
C ASP A 48 5.31 -4.25 10.13
N PRO A 49 6.47 -4.92 10.05
CA PRO A 49 6.64 -6.28 10.56
C PRO A 49 6.45 -6.40 12.08
N ARG A 50 6.61 -5.30 12.82
CA ARG A 50 6.38 -5.26 14.28
C ARG A 50 4.90 -5.37 14.62
N VAL A 51 4.02 -5.01 13.67
CA VAL A 51 2.57 -5.17 13.77
C VAL A 51 2.12 -6.50 13.20
N THR A 52 2.61 -6.88 12.01
CA THR A 52 2.22 -8.17 11.42
C THR A 52 2.69 -9.36 12.26
N MET A 53 3.84 -9.25 12.93
CA MET A 53 4.40 -10.28 13.81
C MET A 53 4.39 -11.69 13.17
N ASN A 54 4.80 -11.78 11.90
CA ASN A 54 4.72 -13.01 11.10
C ASN A 54 3.26 -13.53 10.97
N LEU A 55 2.37 -12.64 10.53
CA LEU A 55 0.95 -12.91 10.36
C LEU A 55 0.63 -14.20 9.59
N PRO A 56 1.34 -14.56 8.49
CA PRO A 56 1.08 -15.82 7.78
C PRO A 56 1.25 -17.07 8.64
N PHE A 57 2.13 -17.04 9.65
CA PHE A 57 2.30 -18.12 10.60
C PHE A 57 1.19 -18.11 11.66
N ARG A 58 0.90 -16.94 12.22
CA ARG A 58 -0.08 -16.76 13.30
C ARG A 58 -1.53 -16.93 12.87
N SER A 59 -1.84 -16.67 11.60
CA SER A 59 -3.21 -16.73 11.08
C SER A 59 -3.89 -18.09 11.31
N ARG A 60 -3.09 -19.16 11.50
CA ARG A 60 -3.57 -20.51 11.82
C ARG A 60 -4.31 -20.61 13.16
N THR A 61 -4.06 -19.69 14.08
CA THR A 61 -4.68 -19.67 15.42
C THR A 61 -5.46 -18.38 15.69
N MET A 62 -5.71 -17.57 14.66
CA MET A 62 -6.44 -16.31 14.75
C MET A 62 -7.74 -16.41 13.97
N THR A 63 -8.73 -15.63 14.37
CA THR A 63 -9.94 -15.45 13.57
C THR A 63 -9.63 -14.67 12.28
N PRO A 64 -10.43 -14.85 11.21
CA PRO A 64 -10.32 -14.04 10.01
C PRO A 64 -10.38 -12.53 10.28
N GLN A 65 -11.22 -12.11 11.23
CA GLN A 65 -11.34 -10.72 11.66
C GLN A 65 -10.03 -10.18 12.26
N GLU A 66 -9.42 -10.90 13.20
CA GLU A 66 -8.15 -10.48 13.80
C GLU A 66 -7.03 -10.44 12.76
N CYS A 67 -7.02 -11.39 11.82
CA CYS A 67 -6.09 -11.38 10.69
C CYS A 67 -6.25 -10.12 9.85
N PHE A 68 -7.49 -9.78 9.50
CA PHE A 68 -7.82 -8.61 8.70
C PHE A 68 -7.45 -7.30 9.40
N GLN A 69 -7.81 -7.16 10.68
CA GLN A 69 -7.43 -6.00 11.50
C GLN A 69 -5.90 -5.86 11.58
N THR A 70 -5.19 -6.95 11.87
CA THR A 70 -3.72 -6.95 11.96
C THR A 70 -3.09 -6.53 10.63
N PHE A 71 -3.60 -7.05 9.52
CA PHE A 71 -3.13 -6.69 8.18
C PHE A 71 -3.35 -5.20 7.90
N VAL A 72 -4.55 -4.67 8.13
CA VAL A 72 -4.88 -3.25 7.88
C VAL A 72 -4.06 -2.33 8.78
N HIS A 73 -3.91 -2.66 10.07
CA HIS A 73 -3.11 -1.87 11.01
C HIS A 73 -1.63 -1.83 10.64
N ALA A 74 -1.11 -2.92 10.06
CA ALA A 74 0.29 -2.99 9.66
C ALA A 74 0.63 -2.11 8.45
N ILE A 75 -0.33 -1.81 7.57
CA ILE A 75 -0.09 -0.98 6.39
C ILE A 75 0.20 0.45 6.85
N PHE A 76 1.42 0.94 6.64
CA PHE A 76 1.78 2.33 6.95
C PHE A 76 1.97 3.22 5.71
N TYR A 77 1.96 2.63 4.52
CA TYR A 77 2.05 3.35 3.27
C TYR A 77 1.32 2.61 2.15
N VAL A 78 0.63 3.38 1.31
CA VAL A 78 0.00 2.94 0.06
C VAL A 78 0.64 3.75 -1.07
N GLY A 79 1.00 3.09 -2.17
CA GLY A 79 1.58 3.80 -3.30
C GLY A 79 1.31 3.15 -4.65
N LYS A 80 1.40 3.95 -5.71
CA LYS A 80 1.61 3.48 -7.08
C LYS A 80 3.10 3.28 -7.38
N GLY A 81 3.45 2.13 -7.93
CA GLY A 81 4.79 1.76 -8.36
C GLY A 81 4.96 1.69 -9.88
N LYS A 82 6.21 1.89 -10.31
CA LYS A 82 6.77 1.51 -11.61
C LYS A 82 8.27 1.26 -11.43
N ARG A 83 8.80 0.16 -11.99
CA ARG A 83 10.22 -0.21 -11.86
C ARG A 83 10.67 -0.18 -10.38
N SER A 84 11.73 0.58 -10.07
CA SER A 84 12.33 0.70 -8.74
C SER A 84 11.56 1.59 -7.75
N ARG A 85 10.40 2.15 -8.12
CA ARG A 85 9.69 3.09 -7.25
C ARG A 85 9.36 2.59 -5.83
N PRO A 86 8.99 1.32 -5.60
CA PRO A 86 8.73 0.82 -4.24
C PRO A 86 9.91 1.00 -3.28
N TYR A 87 11.14 0.98 -3.81
CA TYR A 87 12.36 1.11 -3.01
C TYR A 87 12.78 2.55 -2.77
N SER A 88 12.14 3.53 -3.40
CA SER A 88 12.56 4.94 -3.32
C SER A 88 12.62 5.46 -1.88
N HIS A 89 11.62 5.12 -1.06
CA HIS A 89 11.58 5.56 0.34
C HIS A 89 12.56 4.79 1.22
N LEU A 90 12.88 3.54 0.85
CA LEU A 90 13.90 2.75 1.53
C LEU A 90 15.29 3.31 1.25
N TYR A 91 15.60 3.68 0.01
CA TYR A 91 16.87 4.32 -0.32
C TYR A 91 17.03 5.67 0.40
N GLU A 92 15.97 6.48 0.43
CA GLU A 92 16.01 7.72 1.21
C GLU A 92 16.26 7.46 2.70
N ALA A 93 15.57 6.48 3.30
CA ALA A 93 15.81 6.10 4.69
C ALA A 93 17.25 5.60 4.92
N LEU A 94 17.84 4.91 3.94
CA LEU A 94 19.20 4.41 4.02
C LEU A 94 20.23 5.55 4.10
N GLU A 95 20.03 6.64 3.38
CA GLU A 95 20.90 7.83 3.45
C GLU A 95 20.91 8.42 4.87
N TYR A 96 19.75 8.47 5.55
CA TYR A 96 19.68 8.90 6.95
C TYR A 96 20.28 7.89 7.91
N PHE A 97 20.05 6.59 7.68
CA PHE A 97 20.56 5.52 8.54
C PHE A 97 22.10 5.46 8.53
N LYS A 98 22.73 5.69 7.38
CA LYS A 98 24.19 5.77 7.24
C LYS A 98 24.80 7.07 7.77
N GLY A 99 23.98 8.10 7.99
CA GLY A 99 24.43 9.44 8.33
C GLY A 99 24.85 10.31 7.13
N ASP A 100 24.61 9.84 5.90
CA ASP A 100 24.92 10.56 4.65
C ASP A 100 24.00 11.79 4.46
N LYS A 101 22.80 11.74 5.07
CA LYS A 101 21.81 12.81 5.06
C LYS A 101 21.41 13.18 6.47
N THR A 102 21.30 14.48 6.74
CA THR A 102 20.77 15.00 8.01
C THR A 102 19.58 15.91 7.72
N SER A 103 18.51 15.78 8.52
CA SER A 103 17.35 16.66 8.45
C SER A 103 16.75 16.81 9.83
N LYS A 104 16.33 18.03 10.17
CA LYS A 104 15.59 18.30 11.42
C LYS A 104 14.15 17.76 11.37
N LYS A 105 13.60 17.53 10.18
CA LYS A 105 12.23 17.03 9.99
C LYS A 105 12.20 15.99 8.88
N LEU A 106 12.05 14.73 9.28
CA LEU A 106 11.81 13.62 8.36
C LEU A 106 10.32 13.58 7.99
N CYS A 107 10.01 13.12 6.77
CA CYS A 107 8.63 12.78 6.46
C CYS A 107 8.21 11.52 7.22
N THR A 108 6.93 11.40 7.52
CA THR A 108 6.36 10.34 8.38
C THR A 108 6.73 8.93 7.91
N LYS A 109 6.67 8.66 6.60
CA LYS A 109 7.04 7.37 6.02
C LYS A 109 8.52 6.99 6.20
N VAL A 110 9.45 7.93 6.01
CA VAL A 110 10.90 7.68 6.21
C VAL A 110 11.19 7.46 7.69
N GLN A 111 10.57 8.26 8.56
CA GLN A 111 10.66 8.06 10.01
C GLN A 111 10.15 6.67 10.41
N HIS A 112 9.04 6.21 9.85
CA HIS A 112 8.48 4.88 10.11
C HIS A 112 9.45 3.77 9.68
N ILE A 113 10.02 3.86 8.47
CA ILE A 113 11.02 2.90 7.97
C ILE A 113 12.22 2.81 8.93
N LEU A 114 12.77 3.95 9.35
CA LEU A 114 13.90 3.99 10.29
C LEU A 114 13.54 3.35 11.64
N GLN A 115 12.31 3.53 12.14
CA GLN A 115 11.86 2.90 13.37
C GLN A 115 11.75 1.37 13.24
N VAL A 116 11.31 0.86 12.09
CA VAL A 116 11.31 -0.58 11.81
C VAL A 116 12.74 -1.13 11.82
N TRP A 117 13.67 -0.46 11.14
CA TRP A 117 15.07 -0.87 11.09
C TRP A 117 15.77 -0.78 12.44
N LYS A 118 15.46 0.23 13.26
CA LYS A 118 15.96 0.34 14.65
C LYS A 118 15.51 -0.84 15.52
N ALA A 119 14.39 -1.47 15.20
CA ALA A 119 13.92 -2.69 15.86
C ALA A 119 14.49 -3.98 15.23
N GLU A 120 15.54 -3.86 14.40
CA GLU A 120 16.22 -4.98 13.73
C GLU A 120 15.30 -5.79 12.79
N GLN A 121 14.29 -5.14 12.22
CA GLN A 121 13.36 -5.76 11.27
C GLN A 121 13.41 -5.05 9.90
N GLY A 122 13.00 -5.76 8.86
CA GLY A 122 12.88 -5.23 7.50
C GLY A 122 11.44 -4.89 7.14
N VAL A 123 11.22 -3.71 6.56
CA VAL A 123 9.90 -3.32 6.02
C VAL A 123 9.44 -4.33 4.97
N VAL A 124 8.17 -4.75 5.05
CA VAL A 124 7.56 -5.65 4.07
C VAL A 124 6.98 -4.81 2.93
N SER A 125 7.44 -5.07 1.70
CA SER A 125 6.88 -4.47 0.48
C SER A 125 5.96 -5.47 -0.22
N LEU A 126 4.65 -5.25 -0.17
CA LEU A 126 3.64 -6.10 -0.81
C LEU A 126 3.18 -5.45 -2.11
N HIS A 127 3.31 -6.14 -3.24
CA HIS A 127 2.87 -5.64 -4.54
C HIS A 127 1.52 -6.26 -4.93
N CYS A 128 0.58 -5.43 -5.40
CA CYS A 128 -0.76 -5.84 -5.82
C CYS A 128 -1.16 -5.13 -7.13
N PHE A 129 -2.19 -5.65 -7.81
CA PHE A 129 -2.76 -5.09 -9.05
C PHE A 129 -1.68 -4.81 -10.12
N GLN A 130 -0.95 -5.86 -10.51
CA GLN A 130 0.14 -5.73 -11.48
C GLN A 130 -0.36 -5.57 -12.92
N ASN A 131 0.49 -5.05 -13.80
CA ASN A 131 0.23 -4.91 -15.24
C ASN A 131 -0.99 -4.04 -15.55
N VAL A 132 -1.17 -2.96 -14.80
CA VAL A 132 -2.24 -1.97 -15.03
C VAL A 132 -1.68 -0.71 -15.68
N ILE A 133 -2.56 0.05 -16.33
CA ILE A 133 -2.18 1.37 -16.85
C ILE A 133 -1.97 2.36 -15.69
N PRO A 134 -1.19 3.43 -15.88
CA PRO A 134 -0.91 4.39 -14.81
C PRO A 134 -2.15 5.01 -14.16
N VAL A 135 -3.19 5.31 -14.94
CA VAL A 135 -4.42 5.94 -14.42
C VAL A 135 -5.21 4.97 -13.54
N GLU A 136 -5.32 3.70 -13.92
CA GLU A 136 -5.93 2.67 -13.08
C GLU A 136 -5.19 2.54 -11.75
N ALA A 137 -3.85 2.47 -11.78
CA ALA A 137 -3.06 2.39 -10.55
C ALA A 137 -3.26 3.61 -9.64
N PHE A 138 -3.40 4.81 -10.21
CA PHE A 138 -3.74 6.02 -9.43
C PHE A 138 -5.13 5.94 -8.82
N THR A 139 -6.13 5.47 -9.57
CA THR A 139 -7.49 5.30 -9.03
C THR A 139 -7.49 4.30 -7.89
N ARG A 140 -6.85 3.14 -8.06
CA ARG A 140 -6.70 2.12 -7.00
C ARG A 140 -5.97 2.65 -5.78
N GLU A 141 -4.89 3.42 -5.98
CA GLU A 141 -4.15 4.08 -4.90
C GLU A 141 -5.07 5.03 -4.11
N ALA A 142 -5.83 5.88 -4.81
CA ALA A 142 -6.76 6.81 -4.17
C ALA A 142 -7.83 6.07 -3.35
N CYS A 143 -8.47 5.03 -3.91
CA CYS A 143 -9.46 4.23 -3.21
C CYS A 143 -8.87 3.54 -1.95
N MET A 144 -7.66 2.98 -2.05
CA MET A 144 -7.00 2.37 -0.89
C MET A 144 -6.61 3.41 0.17
N VAL A 145 -6.12 4.59 -0.24
CA VAL A 145 -5.78 5.68 0.67
C VAL A 145 -7.03 6.20 1.38
N GLU A 146 -8.15 6.38 0.67
CA GLU A 146 -9.42 6.78 1.28
C GLU A 146 -9.89 5.74 2.29
N ALA A 147 -9.94 4.46 1.88
CA ALA A 147 -10.41 3.39 2.76
C ALA A 147 -9.53 3.19 4.01
N ILE A 148 -8.20 3.25 3.88
CA ILE A 148 -7.27 3.01 4.99
C ILE A 148 -6.97 4.29 5.78
N GLY A 149 -6.89 5.44 5.10
CA GLY A 149 -6.55 6.74 5.68
C GLY A 149 -7.62 7.27 6.63
N GLU A 150 -8.90 7.18 6.25
CA GLU A 150 -10.03 7.51 7.15
C GLU A 150 -10.01 6.69 8.44
N TYR A 151 -9.39 5.50 8.43
CA TYR A 151 -9.24 4.68 9.63
C TYR A 151 -8.14 5.20 10.56
N LYS A 152 -7.01 5.72 10.03
CA LYS A 152 -5.87 6.12 10.87
C LYS A 152 -6.04 7.46 11.59
N GLU A 153 -7.00 8.28 11.16
CA GLU A 153 -7.26 9.61 11.73
C GLU A 153 -8.42 9.65 12.74
N GLY A 154 -9.03 8.50 13.07
CA GLY A 154 -10.14 8.41 14.04
C GLY A 154 -9.89 7.40 15.14
#